data_AF-A0A949MM17-F1
#
_entry.id   AF-A0A949MM17-F1
#
_cell.length_a   1.000
_cell.length_b   1.000
_cell.length_c   1.000
_cell.angle_alpha   90.00
_cell.angle_beta   90.00
_cell.angle_gamma   90.00
#
_symmetry.space_group_name_H-M   'P 1'
#
loop_
_entity.id
_entity.type
_entity.pdbx_description
1 polymer ?
#
loop_
_entity_poly.entity_id
_entity_poly.type
_entity_poly.pdbx_seq_one_letter_code
_entity_poly.pdbx_strand_id
1 'polypeptide(L)'
;MLLKTRRATVNQVQLETYRQGDVLVQRIDKLPENTNLLKCEERVVLQHGEVTGHCHAISTDYARMYTAKGQRYLEIFQPEARLVHEEHGTIHLPQGFYRVIQQREYVPEAPPRDVID
;
A
#
# COMPACT_ATOMS: atom_id res chain seq x y z
N MET A 1 -49.88 -9.84 -3.45
CA MET A 1 -49.11 -8.69 -2.94
C MET A 1 -47.64 -8.92 -3.28
N LEU A 2 -47.12 -8.34 -4.38
CA LEU A 2 -45.74 -8.54 -4.82
C LEU A 2 -44.82 -7.61 -4.00
N LEU A 3 -43.99 -8.16 -3.10
CA LEU A 3 -42.91 -7.39 -2.50
C LEU A 3 -41.83 -7.14 -3.55
N LYS A 4 -41.81 -5.92 -4.09
CA LYS A 4 -40.66 -5.41 -4.85
C LYS A 4 -39.54 -5.15 -3.85
N THR A 5 -38.64 -6.11 -3.68
CA THR A 5 -37.42 -5.94 -2.88
C THR A 5 -36.57 -4.85 -3.55
N ARG A 6 -36.53 -3.67 -2.95
CA ARG A 6 -35.61 -2.60 -3.35
C ARG A 6 -34.20 -3.10 -3.03
N ARG A 7 -33.43 -3.50 -4.05
CA ARG A 7 -31.99 -3.72 -3.87
C ARG A 7 -31.38 -2.37 -3.51
N ALA A 8 -30.79 -2.28 -2.32
CA ALA A 8 -29.97 -1.15 -1.96
C ALA A 8 -28.77 -1.12 -2.91
N THR A 9 -28.66 -0.08 -3.73
CA THR A 9 -27.47 0.19 -4.53
C THR A 9 -26.37 0.60 -3.55
N VAL A 10 -25.60 -0.36 -3.06
CA VAL A 10 -24.33 -0.05 -2.40
C VAL A 10 -23.44 0.49 -3.50
N ASN A 11 -23.13 1.78 -3.47
CA ASN A 11 -22.03 2.32 -4.28
C ASN A 11 -20.79 1.53 -3.86
N GLN A 12 -20.40 0.55 -4.66
CA GLN A 12 -19.13 -0.11 -4.51
C GLN A 12 -18.08 0.93 -4.89
N VAL A 13 -17.47 1.56 -3.89
CA VAL A 13 -16.25 2.32 -4.11
C VAL A 13 -15.22 1.29 -4.53
N GLN A 14 -14.95 1.22 -5.83
CA GLN A 14 -13.89 0.38 -6.38
C GLN A 14 -12.57 1.01 -5.93
N LEU A 15 -12.06 0.55 -4.80
CA LEU A 15 -10.77 0.99 -4.28
C LEU A 15 -9.69 0.42 -5.19
N GLU A 16 -8.96 1.31 -5.87
CA GLU A 16 -7.85 0.93 -6.74
C GLU A 16 -6.71 0.40 -5.86
N THR A 17 -6.37 -0.87 -6.03
CA THR A 17 -5.38 -1.56 -5.22
C THR A 17 -4.32 -2.24 -6.09
N TYR A 18 -3.10 -2.25 -5.56
CA TYR A 18 -1.92 -2.81 -6.18
C TYR A 18 -1.22 -3.70 -5.16
N ARG A 19 -0.92 -4.95 -5.50
CA ARG A 19 -0.30 -5.90 -4.58
C ARG A 19 0.97 -6.49 -5.17
N GLN A 20 2.03 -6.48 -4.38
CA GLN A 20 3.29 -7.15 -4.68
C GLN A 20 3.74 -7.88 -3.40
N GLY A 21 3.83 -9.22 -3.45
CA GLY A 21 4.19 -10.03 -2.28
C GLY A 21 3.33 -9.72 -1.05
N ASP A 22 3.99 -9.32 0.03
CA ASP A 22 3.42 -8.94 1.32
C ASP A 22 3.00 -7.46 1.42
N VAL A 23 3.12 -6.67 0.34
CA VAL A 23 2.70 -5.28 0.30
C VAL A 23 1.44 -5.10 -0.53
N LEU A 24 0.44 -4.45 0.07
CA LEU A 24 -0.75 -3.92 -0.59
C LEU A 24 -0.71 -2.39 -0.55
N VAL A 25 -0.75 -1.75 -1.72
CA VAL A 25 -0.86 -0.31 -1.90
C VAL A 25 -2.28 0.01 -2.34
N GLN A 26 -2.99 0.83 -1.57
CA GLN A 26 -4.40 1.17 -1.82
C GLN A 26 -4.54 2.67 -2.06
N ARG A 27 -5.15 3.06 -3.19
CA ARG A 27 -5.37 4.47 -3.52
C ARG A 27 -6.31 5.13 -2.51
N ILE A 28 -5.99 6.36 -2.13
CA ILE A 28 -6.78 7.20 -1.24
C ILE A 28 -6.89 8.60 -1.84
N ASP A 29 -7.94 9.33 -1.50
CA ASP A 29 -8.20 10.66 -2.07
C ASP A 29 -7.20 11.71 -1.57
N LYS A 30 -6.78 11.60 -0.31
CA LYS A 30 -5.86 12.55 0.34
C LYS A 30 -5.14 11.90 1.51
N LEU A 31 -3.98 12.45 1.88
CA LEU A 31 -3.29 12.11 3.12
C LEU A 31 -4.17 12.46 4.35
N PRO A 32 -4.07 11.70 5.45
CA PRO A 32 -4.73 12.06 6.69
C PRO A 32 -4.11 13.31 7.33
N GLU A 33 -4.82 13.93 8.26
CA GLU A 33 -4.28 15.03 9.05
C GLU A 33 -3.13 14.55 9.94
N ASN A 34 -2.19 15.47 10.24
CA ASN A 34 -1.04 15.23 11.12
C ASN A 34 -0.10 14.11 10.65
N THR A 35 0.11 13.99 9.33
CA THR A 35 1.16 13.13 8.77
C THR A 35 2.54 13.69 9.01
N ASN A 36 3.47 12.83 9.39
CA ASN A 36 4.90 13.14 9.44
C ASN A 36 5.58 12.56 8.21
N LEU A 37 6.37 13.37 7.51
CA LEU A 37 7.22 12.90 6.41
C LEU A 37 8.35 12.03 6.99
N LEU A 38 8.53 10.84 6.43
CA LEU A 38 9.68 9.98 6.74
C LEU A 38 10.86 10.36 5.85
N LYS A 39 12.04 10.49 6.46
CA LYS A 39 13.28 10.71 5.72
C LYS A 39 13.69 9.38 5.07
N CYS A 40 13.73 9.36 3.76
CA CYS A 40 14.27 8.27 2.95
C CYS A 40 15.50 8.79 2.19
N GLU A 41 16.48 7.92 1.94
CA GLU A 41 17.69 8.28 1.19
C GLU A 41 17.42 8.11 -0.32
N GLU A 42 17.87 7.02 -0.92
CA GLU A 42 17.71 6.76 -2.36
C GLU A 42 16.40 6.03 -2.70
N ARG A 43 15.89 5.23 -1.76
CA ARG A 43 14.71 4.39 -1.94
C ARG A 43 13.70 4.62 -0.81
N VAL A 44 12.44 4.74 -1.19
CA VAL A 44 11.29 4.57 -0.30
C VAL A 44 11.01 3.07 -0.17
N VAL A 45 11.41 2.47 0.94
CA VAL A 45 11.16 1.05 1.24
C VAL A 45 9.77 0.89 1.86
N LEU A 46 8.89 0.17 1.17
CA LEU A 46 7.55 -0.19 1.64
C LEU A 46 7.62 -1.37 2.58
N GLN A 47 8.47 -2.36 2.30
CA GLN A 47 8.67 -3.55 3.13
C GLN A 47 9.96 -4.26 2.72
N HIS A 48 10.65 -4.86 3.69
CA HIS A 48 11.77 -5.77 3.41
C HIS A 48 11.23 -7.17 3.18
N GLY A 49 11.76 -7.89 2.20
CA GLY A 49 11.46 -9.29 1.97
C GLY A 49 12.21 -10.24 2.93
N GLU A 50 11.96 -11.55 2.82
CA GLU A 50 12.55 -12.65 3.61
C GLU A 50 14.03 -12.78 3.29
N VAL A 51 14.38 -12.67 2.02
CA VAL A 51 15.76 -12.72 1.57
C VAL A 51 16.45 -11.43 1.97
N THR A 52 17.53 -11.56 2.74
CA THR A 52 18.30 -10.42 3.24
C THR A 52 18.75 -9.54 2.08
N GLY A 53 18.25 -8.31 2.04
CA GLY A 53 18.56 -7.32 1.01
C GLY A 53 17.47 -7.11 -0.04
N HIS A 54 16.48 -8.01 -0.13
CA HIS A 54 15.32 -7.80 -0.99
C HIS A 54 14.34 -6.81 -0.33
N CYS A 55 13.74 -5.94 -1.13
CA CYS A 55 12.77 -4.99 -0.61
C CYS A 55 11.82 -4.44 -1.67
N HIS A 56 10.55 -4.32 -1.27
CA HIS A 56 9.52 -3.61 -2.01
C HIS A 56 9.83 -2.12 -1.91
N ALA A 57 10.29 -1.51 -3.00
CA ALA A 57 10.72 -0.12 -2.95
C ALA A 57 10.43 0.69 -4.21
N ILE A 58 10.46 2.00 -4.03
CA ILE A 58 10.28 3.01 -5.08
C ILE A 58 11.41 4.02 -4.95
N SER A 59 11.94 4.57 -6.04
CA SER A 59 12.93 5.65 -5.98
C SER A 59 12.33 6.90 -5.30
N THR A 60 13.14 7.59 -4.48
CA THR A 60 12.76 8.87 -3.86
C THR A 60 12.56 10.01 -4.85
N ASP A 61 13.00 9.86 -6.11
CA ASP A 61 12.72 10.82 -7.19
C ASP A 61 11.24 10.84 -7.61
N TYR A 62 10.48 9.82 -7.24
CA TYR A 62 9.09 9.63 -7.65
C TYR A 62 8.11 9.59 -6.47
N ALA A 63 8.60 9.28 -5.27
CA ALA A 63 7.74 9.00 -4.13
C ALA A 63 8.25 9.56 -2.79
N ARG A 64 7.31 9.84 -1.89
CA ARG A 64 7.57 10.19 -0.49
C ARG A 64 6.74 9.31 0.44
N MET A 65 7.31 8.96 1.58
CA MET A 65 6.64 8.17 2.61
C MET A 65 6.24 9.05 3.79
N TYR A 66 5.05 8.81 4.32
CA TYR A 66 4.48 9.49 5.46
C TYR A 66 4.00 8.48 6.51
N THR A 67 3.93 8.92 7.75
CA THR A 67 3.31 8.17 8.84
C THR A 67 2.25 8.99 9.58
N ALA A 68 1.13 8.35 9.92
CA ALA A 68 0.12 8.90 10.81
C ALA A 68 -0.60 7.76 11.56
N LYS A 69 -0.76 7.91 12.88
CA LYS A 69 -1.47 6.94 13.75
C LYS A 69 -1.01 5.48 13.56
N GLY A 70 0.31 5.28 13.43
CA GLY A 70 0.90 3.94 13.24
C GLY A 70 0.68 3.32 11.86
N GLN A 71 0.21 4.09 10.88
CA GLN A 71 0.02 3.65 9.50
C GLN A 71 0.95 4.40 8.56
N ARG A 72 1.33 3.75 7.46
CA ARG A 72 2.21 4.27 6.42
C ARG A 72 1.41 4.72 5.20
N TYR A 73 1.82 5.82 4.61
CA TYR A 73 1.19 6.43 3.44
C TYR A 73 2.24 6.85 2.43
N LEU A 74 1.89 6.76 1.16
CA LEU A 74 2.77 7.03 0.04
C LEU A 74 2.17 8.16 -0.80
N GLU A 75 2.99 9.15 -1.12
CA GLU A 75 2.71 10.14 -2.16
C GLU A 75 3.54 9.76 -3.39
N ILE A 76 2.88 9.56 -4.52
CA ILE A 76 3.52 9.56 -5.84
C ILE A 76 3.32 10.94 -6.43
N PHE A 77 4.40 11.72 -6.50
CA PHE A 77 4.35 13.12 -6.93
C PHE A 77 4.71 13.32 -8.41
N GLN A 78 5.22 12.28 -9.06
CA GLN A 78 5.43 12.22 -10.52
C GLN A 78 4.25 11.54 -11.22
N PRO A 79 4.11 11.63 -12.56
CA PRO A 79 2.99 11.01 -13.29
C PRO A 79 2.84 9.51 -13.03
N GLU A 80 3.96 8.81 -12.82
CA GLU A 80 4.02 7.38 -12.52
C GLU A 80 5.28 7.07 -11.73
N ALA A 81 5.20 6.09 -10.81
CA ALA A 81 6.34 5.51 -10.12
C ALA A 81 6.39 3.99 -10.31
N ARG A 82 7.59 3.42 -10.23
CA ARG A 82 7.80 1.97 -10.30
C ARG A 82 8.04 1.40 -8.91
N LEU A 83 7.12 0.53 -8.47
CA LEU A 83 7.30 -0.33 -7.32
C LEU A 83 8.01 -1.61 -7.78
N VAL A 84 9.23 -1.78 -7.29
CA VAL A 84 10.13 -2.87 -7.67
C VAL A 84 10.42 -3.77 -6.47
N HIS A 85 10.60 -5.05 -6.75
CA HIS A 85 11.13 -6.08 -5.85
C HIS A 85 12.00 -7.00 -6.70
N GLU A 86 13.00 -7.61 -6.10
CA GLU A 86 13.97 -8.45 -6.77
C GLU A 86 13.34 -9.72 -7.37
N GLU A 87 12.25 -10.21 -6.78
CA GLU A 87 11.58 -11.46 -7.19
C GLU A 87 10.24 -11.26 -7.90
N HIS A 88 9.66 -10.06 -7.83
CA HIS A 88 8.33 -9.78 -8.37
C HIS A 88 8.37 -8.86 -9.59
N GLY A 89 7.37 -9.00 -10.45
CA GLY A 89 7.14 -8.07 -11.55
C GLY A 89 6.98 -6.63 -11.05
N THR A 90 7.50 -5.67 -11.81
CA THR A 90 7.36 -4.24 -11.51
C THR A 90 5.89 -3.82 -11.59
N ILE A 91 5.44 -3.06 -10.59
CA ILE A 91 4.12 -2.44 -10.58
C ILE A 91 4.26 -0.94 -10.89
N HIS A 92 3.45 -0.47 -11.83
CA HIS A 92 3.37 0.94 -12.18
C HIS A 92 2.26 1.59 -11.35
N LEU A 93 2.65 2.55 -10.50
CA LEU A 93 1.75 3.30 -9.63
C LEU A 93 1.53 4.69 -10.22
N PRO A 94 0.30 5.05 -10.63
CA PRO A 94 -0.02 6.40 -11.09
C PRO A 94 0.22 7.47 -10.02
N GLN A 95 0.30 8.73 -10.43
CA GLN A 95 0.31 9.87 -9.50
C GLN A 95 -0.87 9.82 -8.51
N GLY A 96 -0.61 10.12 -7.24
CA GLY A 96 -1.64 10.21 -6.21
C GLY A 96 -1.16 9.80 -4.83
N PHE A 97 -2.13 9.62 -3.93
CA PHE A 97 -1.89 9.20 -2.56
C PHE A 97 -2.33 7.76 -2.35
N TYR A 98 -1.58 7.05 -1.53
CA TYR A 98 -1.83 5.66 -1.23
C TYR A 98 -1.63 5.35 0.25
N ARG A 99 -2.40 4.40 0.74
CA ARG A 99 -2.15 3.72 2.01
C ARG A 99 -1.31 2.48 1.76
N VAL A 100 -0.28 2.28 2.57
CA VAL A 100 0.58 1.08 2.51
C VAL A 100 0.11 0.13 3.61
N ILE A 101 -0.26 -1.08 3.20
CA ILE A 101 -0.78 -2.14 4.06
C ILE A 101 0.14 -3.34 3.91
N GLN A 102 0.69 -3.81 5.03
CA GLN A 102 1.47 -5.05 5.06
C GLN A 102 0.53 -6.24 5.27
N GLN A 103 0.80 -7.34 4.60
CA GLN A 103 0.14 -8.62 4.80
C GLN A 103 0.52 -9.19 6.16
N ARG A 104 -0.45 -9.87 6.80
CA ARG A 104 -0.26 -10.54 8.08
C ARG A 104 -0.56 -12.02 7.97
N GLU A 105 0.30 -12.83 8.57
CA GLU A 105 0.12 -14.27 8.67
C GLU A 105 -0.97 -14.54 9.69
N TYR A 106 -1.95 -15.35 9.29
CA TYR A 106 -2.96 -15.83 10.22
C TYR A 106 -2.50 -17.15 10.83
N VAL A 107 -2.24 -17.12 12.14
CA VAL A 107 -1.96 -18.32 12.93
C VAL A 107 -3.14 -18.53 13.89
N PRO A 108 -3.92 -19.61 13.79
CA PRO A 108 -5.16 -19.79 14.56
C PRO A 108 -4.99 -19.70 16.09
N GLU A 109 -3.84 -20.11 16.61
CA GLU A 109 -3.54 -20.20 18.04
C GLU A 109 -2.57 -19.10 18.54
N ALA A 110 -2.26 -18.11 17.69
CA ALA A 110 -1.34 -17.03 18.04
C ALA A 110 -1.82 -15.67 17.51
N PRO A 111 -1.40 -14.55 18.12
CA PRO A 111 -1.68 -13.22 17.56
C PRO A 111 -1.08 -13.09 16.14
N PRO A 112 -1.75 -12.36 15.22
CA PRO A 112 -1.27 -12.19 13.85
C PRO A 112 0.15 -11.62 13.82
N ARG A 113 1.01 -12.23 13.00
CA ARG A 113 2.38 -11.77 12.74
C ARG A 113 2.43 -11.11 11.37
N ASP A 114 3.36 -10.20 11.18
CA ASP A 114 3.62 -9.65 9.86
C ASP A 114 4.15 -10.77 8.95
N VAL A 115 3.58 -10.94 7.75
CA VAL A 115 4.19 -11.81 6.72
C VAL A 115 5.42 -11.08 6.23
N ILE A 116 6.49 -11.83 6.10
CA ILE A 116 7.71 -11.47 5.41
C ILE A 116 7.68 -12.39 4.17
N ASP A 117 7.96 -11.90 2.95
CA ASP A 117 8.03 -12.71 1.71
C ASP A 117 9.43 -12.75 1.11
#